data_AF-A0A933QX08-F1
#
_entry.id   AF-A0A933QX08-F1
#
_cell.length_a   1.000
_cell.length_b   1.000
_cell.length_c   1.000
_cell.angle_alpha   90.00
_cell.angle_beta   90.00
_cell.angle_gamma   90.00
#
_symmetry.space_group_name_H-M   'P 1'
#
loop_
_entity.id
_entity.type
_entity.pdbx_description
1 polymer ?
#
loop_
_entity_poly.entity_id
_entity_poly.type
_entity_poly.pdbx_seq_one_letter_code
_entity_poly.pdbx_strand_id
1 'polypeptide(L)'
;MKKLLLLVALVTIMALIVACGGTPTAAPAPTSAPSSSAAPSSSAAASSVAPSSSSSAAPAANVKGTITIWNGYHTGDNEEKTLNQLLDAAKKAFPDAKINVLEIPFDQLFN
;
A
#
# COMPACT_ATOMS: atom_id res chain seq x y z
N MET A 1 14.78 -46.74 -14.46
CA MET A 1 13.70 -45.83 -14.02
C MET A 1 14.16 -44.75 -13.05
N LYS A 2 14.64 -45.07 -11.83
CA LYS A 2 15.11 -44.05 -10.85
C LYS A 2 16.28 -43.17 -11.35
N LYS A 3 17.28 -43.80 -11.99
CA LYS A 3 18.44 -43.08 -12.58
C LYS A 3 18.08 -42.21 -13.78
N LEU A 4 17.02 -42.58 -14.52
CA LEU A 4 16.49 -41.79 -15.64
C LEU A 4 15.67 -40.60 -15.12
N LEU A 5 14.87 -40.80 -14.08
CA LEU A 5 14.13 -39.73 -13.40
C LEU A 5 15.05 -38.68 -12.76
N LEU A 6 16.19 -39.11 -12.19
CA LEU A 6 17.18 -38.22 -11.60
C LEU A 6 17.91 -37.38 -12.67
N LEU A 7 18.15 -37.97 -13.85
CA LEU A 7 18.73 -37.27 -15.00
C LEU A 7 17.76 -36.23 -15.60
N VAL A 8 16.47 -36.57 -15.70
CA VAL A 8 15.42 -35.64 -16.16
C VAL A 8 15.24 -34.47 -15.19
N ALA A 9 15.28 -34.72 -13.87
CA ALA A 9 15.18 -33.67 -12.85
C ALA A 9 16.39 -32.72 -12.84
N LEU A 10 17.59 -33.22 -13.14
CA LEU A 10 18.80 -32.38 -13.21
C LEU A 10 18.78 -31.44 -14.42
N VAL A 11 18.25 -31.90 -15.56
CA VAL A 11 18.16 -31.11 -16.80
C VAL A 11 17.12 -29.97 -16.67
N THR A 12 16.01 -30.17 -15.95
CA THR A 12 15.02 -29.11 -15.72
C THR A 12 15.51 -28.01 -14.77
N ILE A 13 16.33 -28.33 -13.77
CA ILE A 13 16.88 -27.31 -12.84
C ILE A 13 17.88 -26.40 -13.55
N MET A 14 18.66 -26.93 -14.50
CA MET A 14 19.67 -26.15 -15.23
C MET A 14 19.05 -25.17 -16.25
N ALA A 15 17.83 -25.43 -16.72
CA ALA A 15 17.11 -24.55 -17.64
C ALA A 15 16.54 -23.28 -16.98
N LEU A 16 16.40 -23.25 -15.65
CA LEU A 16 15.83 -22.12 -14.90
C LEU A 16 16.83 -20.99 -14.61
N ILE A 17 18.13 -21.20 -14.86
CA ILE A 17 19.19 -20.24 -14.50
C ILE A 17 19.46 -19.20 -15.61
N VAL A 18 18.93 -19.41 -16.83
CA VAL A 18 19.10 -18.48 -17.97
C VAL A 18 18.05 -17.36 -18.01
N ALA A 19 17.04 -17.37 -17.11
CA ALA A 19 15.98 -16.37 -17.09
C ALA A 19 16.29 -15.11 -16.23
N CYS A 20 17.46 -15.03 -15.58
CA CYS A 20 17.86 -13.86 -14.78
C CYS A 20 19.10 -13.13 -15.34
N GLY A 21 19.51 -13.46 -16.58
CA GLY A 21 20.58 -12.75 -17.29
C GLY A 21 20.03 -11.54 -18.04
N GLY A 22 19.62 -10.51 -17.30
CA GLY A 22 19.21 -9.23 -17.88
C GLY A 22 20.33 -8.64 -18.75
N THR A 23 20.02 -8.34 -19.99
CA THR A 23 20.88 -7.54 -20.88
C THR A 23 21.03 -6.13 -20.30
N PRO A 24 22.24 -5.53 -20.29
CA PRO A 24 22.39 -4.13 -19.93
C PRO A 24 21.69 -3.26 -20.98
N THR A 25 20.52 -2.75 -20.62
CA THR A 25 19.87 -1.65 -21.35
C THR A 25 20.79 -0.43 -21.25
N ALA A 26 21.11 0.15 -22.41
CA ALA A 26 21.90 1.36 -22.49
C ALA A 26 21.25 2.49 -21.68
N ALA A 27 22.08 3.20 -20.91
CA ALA A 27 21.65 4.37 -20.14
C ALA A 27 21.08 5.44 -21.10
N PRO A 28 19.90 6.02 -20.81
CA PRO A 28 19.38 7.14 -21.58
C PRO A 28 20.32 8.35 -21.45
N ALA A 29 20.49 9.08 -22.55
CA ALA A 29 21.26 10.32 -22.59
C ALA A 29 20.66 11.38 -21.63
N PRO A 30 21.49 12.20 -20.95
CA PRO A 30 20.98 13.24 -20.07
C PRO A 30 20.22 14.29 -20.89
N THR A 31 18.90 14.37 -20.69
CA THR A 31 18.09 15.50 -21.14
C THR A 31 18.30 16.65 -20.17
N SER A 32 18.77 17.78 -20.68
CA SER A 32 18.90 19.02 -19.90
C SER A 32 17.51 19.52 -19.48
N ALA A 33 17.29 19.67 -18.18
CA ALA A 33 16.07 20.25 -17.63
C ALA A 33 15.97 21.74 -18.00
N PRO A 34 14.76 22.27 -18.28
CA PRO A 34 14.56 23.70 -18.46
C PRO A 34 14.88 24.47 -17.18
N SER A 35 15.47 25.65 -17.33
CA SER A 35 15.83 26.57 -16.24
C SER A 35 14.61 26.93 -15.39
N SER A 36 14.73 26.75 -14.07
CA SER A 36 13.75 27.23 -13.08
C SER A 36 13.55 28.74 -13.19
N SER A 37 12.37 29.13 -13.65
CA SER A 37 11.83 30.47 -13.40
C SER A 37 11.54 30.58 -11.91
N ALA A 38 12.16 31.55 -11.23
CA ALA A 38 11.93 31.83 -9.82
C ALA A 38 10.47 32.21 -9.58
N ALA A 39 9.79 31.46 -8.71
CA ALA A 39 8.50 31.82 -8.15
C ALA A 39 8.71 32.64 -6.85
N PRO A 40 7.86 33.64 -6.56
CA PRO A 40 8.08 34.59 -5.48
C PRO A 40 7.99 33.95 -4.10
N SER A 41 8.94 34.30 -3.23
CA SER A 41 8.94 33.98 -1.80
C SER A 41 7.77 34.70 -1.11
N SER A 42 6.64 34.00 -0.95
CA SER A 42 5.59 34.41 -0.03
C SER A 42 5.86 33.78 1.33
N SER A 43 6.52 34.55 2.19
CA SER A 43 6.58 34.29 3.64
C SER A 43 5.16 34.34 4.20
N ALA A 44 4.54 33.18 4.38
CA ALA A 44 3.32 33.04 5.17
C ALA A 44 3.72 32.41 6.50
N ALA A 45 3.65 33.22 7.55
CA ALA A 45 3.84 32.81 8.93
C ALA A 45 3.05 31.54 9.23
N ALA A 46 3.70 30.57 9.85
CA ALA A 46 3.06 29.36 10.35
C ALA A 46 2.05 29.73 11.44
N SER A 47 0.79 29.93 11.05
CA SER A 47 -0.33 29.82 11.97
C SER A 47 -0.44 28.36 12.37
N SER A 48 0.13 28.05 13.53
CA SER A 48 -0.17 26.83 14.28
C SER A 48 -1.66 26.81 14.60
N VAL A 49 -2.45 26.19 13.73
CA VAL A 49 -3.80 25.77 14.07
C VAL A 49 -3.64 24.41 14.73
N ALA A 50 -3.55 24.41 16.05
CA ALA A 50 -3.81 23.21 16.83
C ALA A 50 -5.16 22.64 16.38
N PRO A 51 -5.30 21.32 16.14
CA PRO A 51 -6.61 20.77 15.78
C PRO A 51 -7.58 21.07 16.92
N SER A 52 -8.52 22.00 16.66
CA SER A 52 -9.65 22.27 17.54
C SER A 52 -10.46 20.99 17.67
N SER A 53 -10.52 20.51 18.91
CA SER A 53 -11.38 19.42 19.37
C SER A 53 -12.85 19.64 19.00
N SER A 54 -13.60 18.53 18.99
CA SER A 54 -15.06 18.43 19.00
C SER A 54 -15.79 18.63 17.66
N SER A 55 -15.69 17.62 16.80
CA SER A 55 -16.91 17.21 16.10
C SER A 55 -17.76 16.48 17.12
N SER A 56 -18.89 17.08 17.54
CA SER A 56 -19.97 16.35 18.20
C SER A 56 -20.48 15.35 17.17
N ALA A 57 -19.89 14.15 17.18
CA ALA A 57 -20.41 13.03 16.43
C ALA A 57 -21.86 12.82 16.91
N ALA A 58 -22.81 12.89 15.98
CA ALA A 58 -24.14 12.36 16.21
C ALA A 58 -24.02 11.01 16.93
N PRO A 59 -24.90 10.68 17.91
CA PRO A 59 -24.79 9.44 18.66
C PRO A 59 -24.61 8.31 17.66
N ALA A 60 -23.48 7.63 17.78
CA ALA A 60 -23.11 6.61 16.83
C ALA A 60 -24.27 5.61 16.79
N ALA A 61 -24.96 5.53 15.65
CA ALA A 61 -25.99 4.53 15.45
C ALA A 61 -25.37 3.18 15.83
N ASN A 62 -26.08 2.32 16.56
CA ASN A 62 -25.55 1.01 16.90
C ASN A 62 -25.35 0.23 15.60
N VAL A 63 -24.13 0.26 15.07
CA VAL A 63 -23.77 -0.39 13.80
C VAL A 63 -23.74 -1.90 14.05
N LYS A 64 -24.54 -2.62 13.28
CA LYS A 64 -24.67 -4.08 13.35
C LYS A 64 -24.43 -4.69 11.97
N GLY A 65 -24.10 -5.98 11.94
CA GLY A 65 -23.92 -6.73 10.69
C GLY A 65 -22.45 -6.83 10.27
N THR A 66 -22.19 -7.25 9.03
CA THR A 66 -20.83 -7.43 8.53
C THR A 66 -20.40 -6.22 7.69
N ILE A 67 -19.27 -5.63 8.04
CA ILE A 67 -18.60 -4.57 7.29
C ILE A 67 -17.34 -5.19 6.70
N THR A 68 -17.12 -5.04 5.41
CA THR A 68 -15.87 -5.47 4.75
C THR A 68 -15.18 -4.24 4.20
N ILE A 69 -13.95 -3.99 4.64
CA ILE A 69 -13.12 -2.86 4.23
C ILE A 69 -12.08 -3.38 3.24
N TRP A 70 -12.11 -2.90 2.01
CA TRP A 70 -11.09 -3.18 1.01
C TRP A 70 -10.09 -2.04 1.00
N ASN A 71 -8.80 -2.36 1.02
CA ASN A 71 -7.74 -1.35 1.06
C ASN A 71 -6.54 -1.83 0.23
N GLY A 72 -5.73 -0.88 -0.23
CA GLY A 72 -4.50 -1.15 -0.97
C GLY A 72 -3.28 -0.58 -0.27
N TYR A 73 -3.33 -0.49 1.05
CA TYR A 73 -2.19 -0.08 1.84
C TYR A 73 -1.24 -1.25 1.95
N HIS A 74 0.03 -1.02 1.64
CA HIS A 74 1.04 -2.07 1.64
C HIS A 74 1.34 -2.50 3.08
N THR A 75 1.52 -3.81 3.27
CA THR A 75 1.94 -4.36 4.57
C THR A 75 3.25 -3.69 5.04
N GLY A 76 3.26 -3.20 6.28
CA GLY A 76 4.42 -2.60 6.94
C GLY A 76 4.52 -1.08 6.82
N ASP A 77 3.66 -0.43 6.03
CA ASP A 77 3.67 1.03 5.87
C ASP A 77 2.86 1.76 6.94
N ASN A 78 3.00 3.09 7.00
CA ASN A 78 2.34 3.92 8.01
C ASN A 78 0.82 3.89 7.88
N GLU A 79 0.31 3.78 6.66
CA GLU A 79 -1.11 3.72 6.33
C GLU A 79 -1.75 2.46 6.91
N GLU A 80 -1.08 1.30 6.82
CA GLU A 80 -1.57 0.06 7.43
C GLU A 80 -1.64 0.19 8.96
N LYS A 81 -0.62 0.80 9.56
CA LYS A 81 -0.59 1.05 11.01
C LYS A 81 -1.74 1.95 11.45
N THR A 82 -1.99 3.04 10.72
CA THR A 82 -3.10 3.95 11.03
C THR A 82 -4.46 3.28 10.80
N LEU A 83 -4.61 2.47 9.74
CA LEU A 83 -5.82 1.68 9.52
C LEU A 83 -6.08 0.71 10.68
N ASN A 84 -5.05 -0.01 11.15
CA ASN A 84 -5.16 -0.91 12.29
C ASN A 84 -5.59 -0.19 13.58
N GLN A 85 -5.05 1.01 13.84
CA GLN A 85 -5.49 1.84 14.98
C GLN A 85 -6.97 2.23 14.87
N LEU A 86 -7.43 2.60 13.68
CA LEU A 86 -8.83 2.93 13.43
C LEU A 86 -9.74 1.72 13.59
N LEU A 87 -9.32 0.55 13.11
CA LEU A 87 -10.05 -0.71 13.24
C LEU A 87 -10.23 -1.12 14.70
N ASP A 88 -9.20 -0.93 15.53
CA ASP A 88 -9.28 -1.23 16.96
C ASP A 88 -10.27 -0.30 17.68
N ALA A 89 -10.24 1.00 17.36
CA ALA A 89 -11.22 1.96 17.85
C ALA A 89 -12.64 1.60 17.39
N ALA A 90 -12.80 1.21 16.12
CA ALA A 90 -14.09 0.81 15.55
C ALA A 90 -14.66 -0.45 16.21
N LYS A 91 -13.85 -1.50 16.40
CA LYS A 91 -14.28 -2.73 17.10
C LYS A 91 -14.72 -2.45 18.54
N LYS A 92 -14.07 -1.50 19.23
CA LYS A 92 -14.46 -1.07 20.58
C LYS A 92 -15.76 -0.27 20.58
N ALA A 93 -15.96 0.60 19.60
CA ALA A 93 -17.16 1.44 19.49
C ALA A 93 -18.39 0.66 18.98
N PHE A 94 -18.16 -0.37 18.15
CA PHE A 94 -19.19 -1.14 17.45
C PHE A 94 -19.02 -2.65 17.70
N PRO A 95 -19.22 -3.13 18.94
CA PRO A 95 -19.00 -4.54 19.28
C PRO A 95 -19.98 -5.50 18.58
N ASP A 96 -21.14 -5.00 18.15
CA ASP A 96 -22.15 -5.78 17.42
C ASP A 96 -21.86 -5.87 15.91
N ALA A 97 -20.84 -5.16 15.41
CA ALA A 97 -20.41 -5.21 14.02
C ALA A 97 -19.28 -6.23 13.83
N LYS A 98 -19.39 -7.07 12.80
CA LYS A 98 -18.31 -7.93 12.32
C LYS A 98 -17.51 -7.16 11.27
N ILE A 99 -16.30 -6.73 11.60
CA ILE A 99 -15.43 -6.00 10.68
C ILE A 99 -14.42 -6.96 10.05
N ASN A 100 -14.49 -7.11 8.73
CA ASN A 100 -13.51 -7.82 7.90
C ASN A 100 -12.63 -6.80 7.17
N VAL A 101 -11.37 -7.13 6.97
CA VAL A 101 -10.42 -6.31 6.22
C VAL A 101 -9.80 -7.16 5.14
N LEU A 102 -9.78 -6.64 3.91
CA LEU A 102 -9.17 -7.26 2.76
C LEU A 102 -8.17 -6.28 2.17
N GLU A 103 -6.91 -6.69 2.14
CA GLU A 103 -5.88 -6.02 1.33
C GLU A 103 -6.00 -6.51 -0.11
N ILE A 104 -6.01 -5.57 -1.05
CA ILE A 104 -6.03 -5.82 -2.49
C ILE A 104 -4.91 -4.96 -3.09
N PRO A 105 -4.12 -5.48 -4.06
CA PRO A 105 -3.15 -4.66 -4.78
C PRO A 105 -3.79 -3.37 -5.31
N PHE A 106 -3.10 -2.23 -5.13
CA PHE A 106 -3.66 -0.91 -5.44
C PHE A 106 -4.12 -0.78 -6.91
N ASP A 107 -3.42 -1.44 -7.83
CA ASP A 107 -3.76 -1.50 -9.25
C ASP A 107 -5.04 -2.28 -9.55
N GLN A 108 -5.54 -3.09 -8.61
CA GLN A 108 -6.79 -3.85 -8.74
C GLN A 108 -7.96 -3.25 -7.93
N LEU A 109 -7.73 -2.13 -7.25
CA LEU A 109 -8.71 -1.50 -6.37
C LEU A 109 -9.81 -0.77 -7.15
N PHE A 110 -9.49 -0.32 -8.36
CA PHE A 110 -10.41 0.34 -9.27
C PHE A 110 -10.58 -0.54 -10.52
N ASN A 111 -11.81 -1.02 -10.76
CA ASN A 111 -12.20 -1.63 -12.05
C ASN A 111 -12.82 -0.58 -12.95
#